data_AF-A0A9D6TW50-F1
#
_entry.id   AF-A0A9D6TW50-F1
#
_cell.length_a   1.000
_cell.length_b   1.000
_cell.length_c   1.000
_cell.angle_alpha   90.00
_cell.angle_beta   90.00
_cell.angle_gamma   90.00
#
_symmetry.space_group_name_H-M   'P 1'
#
loop_
_entity.id
_entity.type
_entity.pdbx_description
1 polymer ?
#
loop_
_entity_poly.entity_id
_entity_poly.type
_entity_poly.pdbx_seq_one_letter_code
_entity_poly.pdbx_strand_id
1 'polypeptide(L)'
;MRRPPLVVILVGLLMIALGETGGAAMSQLRPQIDRHARARIAANAGAHGLAGSVEYDTEVTARAVFAVEAGLSFFHTHAEGIGTVVLLVGTVVASAVPWRRARGVLQALLAAGGLFPLGYLAYGAAVLELGRDAGVELAERYVLTPLGSSVITGLAGLALALVVALVARRRTPAP
;
A
#
# COMPACT_ATOMS: atom_id res chain seq x y z
N MET A 1 -25.87 -9.95 -10.21
CA MET A 1 -24.94 -9.45 -9.17
C MET A 1 -24.70 -7.96 -9.38
N ARG A 2 -24.53 -7.15 -8.33
CA ARG A 2 -24.18 -5.73 -8.47
C ARG A 2 -22.66 -5.60 -8.56
N ARG A 3 -22.17 -4.79 -9.52
CA ARG A 3 -20.74 -4.52 -9.70
C ARG A 3 -20.24 -3.47 -8.69
N PRO A 4 -18.98 -3.55 -8.24
CA PRO A 4 -18.36 -2.47 -7.50
C PRO A 4 -18.31 -1.17 -8.32
N PRO A 5 -18.19 0.00 -7.68
CA PRO A 5 -17.95 1.27 -8.36
C PRO A 5 -16.72 1.20 -9.25
N LEU A 6 -16.73 1.90 -10.39
CA LEU A 6 -15.62 1.88 -11.36
C LEU A 6 -14.28 2.30 -10.72
N VAL A 7 -14.30 3.27 -9.81
CA VAL A 7 -13.10 3.73 -9.11
C VAL A 7 -12.42 2.60 -8.32
N VAL A 8 -13.20 1.70 -7.69
CA VAL A 8 -12.67 0.57 -6.92
C VAL A 8 -12.02 -0.44 -7.86
N ILE A 9 -12.65 -0.70 -9.01
CA ILE A 9 -12.11 -1.57 -10.04
C ILE A 9 -10.80 -0.99 -10.60
N LEU A 10 -10.79 0.30 -10.92
CA LEU A 10 -9.63 1.00 -11.44
C LEU A 10 -8.46 0.94 -10.45
N VAL A 11 -8.70 1.23 -9.16
CA VAL A 11 -7.67 1.14 -8.12
C VAL A 11 -7.09 -0.28 -8.06
N GLY A 12 -7.94 -1.30 -8.00
CA GLY A 12 -7.48 -2.69 -7.93
C GLY A 12 -6.63 -3.09 -9.15
N LEU A 13 -7.09 -2.76 -10.36
CA LEU A 13 -6.36 -3.05 -11.60
C LEU A 13 -5.05 -2.28 -11.71
N LEU A 14 -5.04 -0.99 -11.35
CA LEU A 14 -3.82 -0.18 -11.37
C LEU A 14 -2.80 -0.72 -10.38
N MET A 15 -3.21 -1.11 -9.16
CA MET A 15 -2.28 -1.67 -8.19
C MET A 15 -1.67 -2.98 -8.69
N ILE A 16 -2.46 -3.88 -9.28
CA ILE A 16 -1.91 -5.11 -9.88
C ILE A 16 -0.91 -4.77 -10.98
N ALA A 17 -1.29 -3.93 -11.95
CA ALA A 17 -0.44 -3.58 -13.08
C ALA A 17 0.88 -2.90 -12.63
N LEU A 18 0.80 -2.00 -11.66
CA LEU A 18 1.98 -1.33 -11.12
C LEU A 18 2.81 -2.27 -10.24
N GLY A 19 2.18 -3.20 -9.50
CA GLY A 19 2.85 -4.23 -8.72
C GLY A 19 3.72 -5.12 -9.59
N GLU A 20 3.14 -5.64 -10.68
CA GLU A 20 3.85 -6.44 -11.69
C GLU A 20 5.01 -5.65 -12.32
N THR A 21 4.77 -4.37 -12.62
CA THR A 21 5.81 -3.46 -13.13
C THR A 21 6.94 -3.28 -12.10
N GLY A 22 6.61 -3.19 -10.81
CA GLY A 22 7.57 -3.15 -9.72
C GLY A 22 8.43 -4.41 -9.62
N GLY A 23 7.81 -5.59 -9.75
CA GLY A 23 8.50 -6.88 -9.81
C GLY A 23 9.45 -6.99 -11.01
N ALA A 24 8.99 -6.56 -12.18
CA ALA A 24 9.81 -6.49 -13.39
C ALA A 24 10.99 -5.52 -13.21
N ALA A 25 10.76 -4.35 -12.61
CA ALA A 25 11.83 -3.39 -12.34
C ALA A 25 12.88 -3.96 -11.37
N MET A 26 12.46 -4.62 -10.29
CA MET A 26 13.40 -5.22 -9.32
C MET A 26 14.23 -6.37 -9.91
N SER A 27 13.70 -7.10 -10.90
CA SER A 27 14.44 -8.19 -11.54
C SER A 27 15.35 -7.70 -12.67
N GLN A 28 14.85 -6.81 -13.52
CA GLN A 28 15.55 -6.40 -14.75
C GLN A 28 16.42 -5.15 -14.57
N LEU A 29 16.09 -4.28 -13.62
CA LEU A 29 16.72 -2.98 -13.43
C LEU A 29 17.49 -2.87 -12.11
N ARG A 30 17.75 -3.99 -11.42
CA ARG A 30 18.43 -3.99 -10.11
C ARG A 30 19.75 -3.21 -10.10
N PRO A 31 20.67 -3.40 -11.07
CA PRO A 31 21.92 -2.63 -11.10
C PRO A 31 21.72 -1.12 -11.28
N GLN A 32 20.68 -0.72 -12.01
CA GLN A 32 20.32 0.68 -12.24
C GLN A 32 19.71 1.29 -10.97
N ILE A 33 18.86 0.55 -10.27
CA ILE A 33 18.24 0.96 -9.01
C ILE A 33 19.31 1.17 -7.92
N ASP A 34 20.22 0.21 -7.72
CA ASP A 34 21.32 0.33 -6.76
C ASP A 34 22.20 1.56 -7.07
N ARG A 35 22.61 1.71 -8.34
CA ARG A 35 23.41 2.86 -8.77
C ARG A 35 22.71 4.19 -8.53
N HIS A 36 21.43 4.26 -8.86
CA HIS A 36 20.62 5.46 -8.65
C HIS A 36 20.51 5.77 -7.15
N ALA A 37 20.21 4.77 -6.32
CA ALA A 37 20.08 4.93 -4.88
C ALA A 37 21.39 5.45 -4.26
N ARG A 38 22.53 4.83 -4.59
CA ARG A 38 23.86 5.28 -4.11
C ARG A 38 24.17 6.71 -4.53
N ALA A 39 23.86 7.08 -5.77
CA ALA A 39 24.09 8.43 -6.27
C ALA A 39 23.23 9.47 -5.52
N ARG A 40 21.96 9.16 -5.24
CA ARG A 40 21.08 10.04 -4.46
C ARG A 40 21.51 10.15 -3.00
N ILE A 41 21.91 9.04 -2.37
CA ILE A 41 22.43 9.01 -1.00
C ILE A 41 23.67 9.91 -0.88
N ALA A 42 24.62 9.77 -1.82
CA ALA A 42 25.82 10.61 -1.85
C ALA A 42 25.49 12.09 -2.06
N ALA A 43 24.50 12.40 -2.92
CA ALA A 43 24.03 13.76 -3.14
C ALA A 43 23.35 14.37 -1.90
N ASN A 44 22.77 13.52 -1.03
CA ASN A 44 22.08 13.91 0.20
C ASN A 44 22.88 13.52 1.46
N ALA A 45 24.22 13.57 1.39
CA ALA A 45 25.12 13.08 2.44
C ALA A 45 24.75 13.53 3.87
N GLY A 46 24.36 14.80 4.04
CA GLY A 46 23.96 15.35 5.35
C GLY A 46 22.69 14.72 5.92
N ALA A 47 21.70 14.40 5.08
CA ALA A 47 20.47 13.74 5.52
C ALA A 47 20.72 12.28 5.94
N HIS A 48 21.71 11.64 5.34
CA HIS A 48 22.13 10.28 5.67
C HIS A 48 23.18 10.22 6.78
N GLY A 49 23.70 11.37 7.23
CA GLY A 49 24.72 11.44 8.28
C GLY A 49 26.08 10.90 7.85
N LEU A 50 26.43 10.98 6.56
CA LEU A 50 27.74 10.53 6.07
C LEU A 50 28.85 11.39 6.68
N ALA A 51 29.88 10.74 7.22
CA ALA A 51 30.93 11.35 8.01
C ALA A 51 32.27 11.47 7.27
N GLY A 52 32.37 10.96 6.03
CA GLY A 52 33.60 10.91 5.25
C GLY A 52 34.52 9.74 5.62
N SER A 53 34.12 8.90 6.58
CA SER A 53 34.82 7.67 6.95
C SER A 53 34.36 6.53 6.05
N VAL A 54 35.29 5.93 5.30
CA VAL A 54 34.96 4.88 4.30
C VAL A 54 34.20 3.71 4.92
N GLU A 55 34.63 3.23 6.07
CA GLU A 55 34.01 2.07 6.74
C GLU A 55 32.60 2.39 7.24
N TYR A 56 32.43 3.56 7.87
CA TYR A 56 31.13 4.00 8.39
C TYR A 56 30.15 4.34 7.25
N ASP A 57 30.58 5.12 6.27
CA ASP A 57 29.74 5.59 5.18
C ASP A 57 29.29 4.42 4.28
N THR A 58 30.13 3.40 4.13
CA THR A 58 29.76 2.16 3.40
C THR A 58 28.59 1.46 4.08
N GLU A 59 28.64 1.30 5.40
CA GLU A 59 27.57 0.66 6.18
C GLU A 59 26.28 1.49 6.18
N VAL A 60 26.38 2.81 6.37
CA VAL A 60 25.23 3.71 6.30
C VAL A 60 24.57 3.67 4.92
N THR A 61 25.37 3.74 3.86
CA THR A 61 24.89 3.68 2.48
C THR A 61 24.23 2.33 2.19
N ALA A 62 24.83 1.22 2.63
CA ALA A 62 24.26 -0.12 2.42
C ALA A 62 22.88 -0.26 3.09
N ARG A 63 22.72 0.23 4.33
CA ARG A 63 21.44 0.22 5.04
C ARG A 63 20.37 1.10 4.38
N ALA A 64 20.76 2.23 3.82
CA ALA A 64 19.85 3.11 3.09
C ALA A 64 19.42 2.49 1.74
N VAL A 65 20.37 1.93 0.96
CA VAL A 65 20.06 1.19 -0.27
C VAL A 65 19.11 0.03 0.02
N PHE A 66 19.41 -0.76 1.07
CA PHE A 66 18.54 -1.87 1.46
C PHE A 66 17.11 -1.40 1.78
N ALA A 67 16.94 -0.28 2.48
CA ALA A 67 15.62 0.26 2.77
C ALA A 67 14.86 0.68 1.49
N VAL A 68 15.55 1.26 0.52
CA VAL A 68 14.96 1.62 -0.78
C VAL A 68 14.53 0.38 -1.57
N GLU A 69 15.38 -0.64 -1.64
CA GLU A 69 15.06 -1.92 -2.28
C GLU A 69 13.89 -2.61 -1.56
N ALA A 70 13.86 -2.56 -0.22
CA ALA A 70 12.76 -3.08 0.57
C ALA A 70 11.45 -2.34 0.28
N GLY A 71 11.48 -1.02 0.08
CA GLY A 71 10.32 -0.24 -0.34
C GLY A 71 9.74 -0.73 -1.67
N LEU A 72 10.60 -0.99 -2.67
CA LEU A 72 10.15 -1.56 -3.95
C LEU A 72 9.60 -2.98 -3.80
N SER A 73 10.23 -3.80 -2.96
CA SER A 73 9.80 -5.17 -2.68
C SER A 73 8.43 -5.22 -2.00
N PHE A 74 8.24 -4.39 -0.97
CA PHE A 74 6.95 -4.25 -0.30
C PHE A 74 5.89 -3.67 -1.23
N PHE A 75 6.25 -2.69 -2.06
CA PHE A 75 5.32 -2.16 -3.05
C PHE A 75 4.81 -3.26 -3.98
N HIS A 76 5.70 -3.99 -4.64
CA HIS A 76 5.33 -5.06 -5.57
C HIS A 76 4.42 -6.10 -4.91
N THR A 77 4.86 -6.67 -3.80
CA THR A 77 4.13 -7.74 -3.09
C THR A 77 2.77 -7.28 -2.56
N HIS A 78 2.70 -6.08 -1.99
CA HIS A 78 1.43 -5.57 -1.46
C HIS A 78 0.50 -5.07 -2.56
N ALA A 79 1.02 -4.53 -3.66
CA ALA A 79 0.18 -4.02 -4.75
C ALA A 79 -0.60 -5.14 -5.45
N GLU A 80 0.04 -6.28 -5.70
CA GLU A 80 -0.63 -7.47 -6.25
C GLU A 80 -1.68 -8.04 -5.28
N GLY A 81 -1.29 -8.20 -4.02
CA GLY A 81 -2.18 -8.72 -2.97
C GLY A 81 -3.38 -7.82 -2.72
N ILE A 82 -3.14 -6.53 -2.42
CA ILE A 82 -4.19 -5.55 -2.13
C ILE A 82 -5.08 -5.31 -3.34
N GLY A 83 -4.53 -5.22 -4.56
CA GLY A 83 -5.34 -5.04 -5.76
C GLY A 83 -6.37 -6.16 -5.93
N THR A 84 -5.96 -7.40 -5.69
CA THR A 84 -6.84 -8.57 -5.71
C THR A 84 -7.90 -8.52 -4.61
N VAL A 85 -7.49 -8.18 -3.38
CA VAL A 85 -8.40 -8.03 -2.23
C VAL A 85 -9.45 -6.96 -2.51
N VAL A 86 -9.07 -5.79 -3.03
CA VAL A 86 -9.98 -4.68 -3.34
C VAL A 86 -11.04 -5.11 -4.36
N LEU A 87 -10.66 -5.83 -5.42
CA LEU A 87 -11.60 -6.32 -6.42
C LEU A 87 -12.59 -7.35 -5.84
N LEU A 88 -12.08 -8.33 -5.09
CA LEU A 88 -12.88 -9.37 -4.47
C LEU A 88 -13.85 -8.77 -3.44
N VAL A 89 -13.30 -8.05 -2.47
CA VAL A 89 -14.06 -7.48 -1.36
C VAL A 89 -15.02 -6.39 -1.86
N GLY A 90 -14.60 -5.57 -2.82
CA GLY A 90 -15.48 -4.59 -3.47
C GLY A 90 -16.69 -5.25 -4.12
N THR A 91 -16.51 -6.44 -4.71
CA THR A 91 -17.62 -7.24 -5.28
C THR A 91 -18.54 -7.78 -4.18
N VAL A 92 -17.99 -8.27 -3.07
CA VAL A 92 -18.78 -8.70 -1.89
C VAL A 92 -19.57 -7.53 -1.32
N VAL A 93 -18.96 -6.37 -1.12
CA VAL A 93 -19.63 -5.15 -0.64
C VAL A 93 -20.79 -4.76 -1.57
N ALA A 94 -20.56 -4.79 -2.89
CA ALA A 94 -21.58 -4.43 -3.87
C ALA A 94 -22.79 -5.37 -3.86
N SER A 95 -22.55 -6.66 -3.67
CA SER A 95 -23.55 -7.73 -3.78
C SER A 95 -24.26 -8.08 -2.48
N ALA A 96 -23.55 -8.10 -1.35
CA ALA A 96 -24.03 -8.64 -0.09
C ALA A 96 -24.48 -7.57 0.92
N VAL A 97 -23.97 -6.34 0.86
CA VAL A 97 -24.36 -5.26 1.79
C VAL A 97 -25.63 -4.57 1.29
N PRO A 98 -26.78 -4.70 1.97
CA PRO A 98 -28.06 -4.19 1.47
C PRO A 98 -28.17 -2.65 1.59
N TRP A 99 -27.57 -2.07 2.62
CA TRP A 99 -27.69 -0.63 2.94
C TRP A 99 -26.82 0.24 2.03
N ARG A 100 -27.45 1.18 1.30
CA ARG A 100 -26.76 2.04 0.32
C ARG A 100 -25.64 2.88 0.94
N ARG A 101 -25.88 3.48 2.11
CA ARG A 101 -24.88 4.31 2.81
C ARG A 101 -23.67 3.50 3.28
N ALA A 102 -23.91 2.37 3.96
CA ALA A 102 -22.84 1.47 4.39
C ALA A 102 -22.01 0.98 3.20
N ARG A 103 -22.66 0.60 2.09
CA ARG A 103 -21.97 0.23 0.86
C ARG A 103 -21.06 1.34 0.35
N GLY A 104 -21.54 2.59 0.30
CA GLY A 104 -20.75 3.74 -0.13
C GLY A 104 -19.51 3.95 0.74
N VAL A 105 -19.67 3.93 2.06
CA VAL A 105 -18.55 4.09 3.02
C VAL A 105 -17.54 2.96 2.87
N LEU A 106 -17.98 1.71 2.81
CA LEU A 106 -17.09 0.56 2.67
C LEU A 106 -16.32 0.60 1.34
N GLN A 107 -16.96 1.00 0.23
CA GLN A 107 -16.25 1.15 -1.04
C GLN A 107 -15.24 2.30 -1.03
N ALA A 108 -15.54 3.41 -0.33
CA ALA A 108 -14.60 4.51 -0.18
C ALA A 108 -13.37 4.10 0.66
N LEU A 109 -13.60 3.38 1.77
CA LEU A 109 -12.52 2.84 2.61
C LEU A 109 -11.66 1.83 1.83
N LEU A 110 -12.27 0.96 1.02
CA LEU A 110 -11.52 0.03 0.17
C LEU A 110 -10.75 0.73 -0.95
N ALA A 111 -11.32 1.77 -1.57
CA ALA A 111 -10.61 2.53 -2.60
C ALA A 111 -9.41 3.29 -2.01
N ALA A 112 -9.59 3.92 -0.84
CA ALA A 112 -8.50 4.59 -0.13
C ALA A 112 -7.42 3.58 0.28
N GLY A 113 -7.82 2.50 0.96
CA GLY A 113 -6.89 1.47 1.42
C GLY A 113 -6.23 0.69 0.28
N GLY A 114 -6.87 0.63 -0.88
CA GLY A 114 -6.29 0.11 -2.10
C GLY A 114 -5.03 0.86 -2.54
N LEU A 115 -4.89 2.14 -2.18
CA LEU A 115 -3.71 2.94 -2.49
C LEU A 115 -2.55 2.72 -1.51
N PHE A 116 -2.76 1.96 -0.44
CA PHE A 116 -1.74 1.67 0.59
C PHE A 116 -0.36 1.28 0.02
N PRO A 117 -0.26 0.41 -1.00
CA PRO A 117 1.04 0.01 -1.55
C PRO A 117 1.88 1.19 -2.04
N LEU A 118 1.27 2.25 -2.58
CA LEU A 118 1.98 3.47 -3.01
C LEU A 118 2.76 4.13 -1.86
N GLY A 119 2.34 3.90 -0.61
CA GLY A 119 3.10 4.33 0.56
C GLY A 119 4.49 3.72 0.65
N TYR A 120 4.73 2.54 0.09
CA TYR A 120 6.07 1.93 0.04
C TYR A 120 6.98 2.56 -1.04
N LEU A 121 6.39 3.12 -2.10
CA LEU A 121 7.15 3.96 -3.04
C LEU A 121 7.50 5.31 -2.40
N ALA A 122 6.54 5.91 -1.69
CA ALA A 122 6.79 7.13 -0.91
C ALA A 122 7.85 6.89 0.17
N TYR A 123 7.83 5.73 0.83
CA TYR A 123 8.85 5.26 1.76
C TYR A 123 10.23 5.23 1.09
N GLY A 124 10.37 4.51 -0.03
CA GLY A 124 11.67 4.40 -0.71
C GLY A 124 12.19 5.76 -1.17
N ALA A 125 11.33 6.60 -1.74
CA ALA A 125 11.69 7.95 -2.15
C ALA A 125 12.05 8.85 -0.96
N ALA A 126 11.28 8.83 0.12
CA ALA A 126 11.55 9.63 1.31
C ALA A 126 12.87 9.22 1.99
N VAL A 127 13.19 7.92 2.01
CA VAL A 127 14.50 7.44 2.49
C VAL A 127 15.65 8.04 1.68
N LEU A 128 15.54 8.12 0.35
CA LEU A 128 16.59 8.72 -0.49
C LEU A 128 16.85 10.18 -0.17
N GLU A 129 15.79 10.94 0.16
CA GLU A 129 15.85 12.39 0.33
C GLU A 129 16.10 12.84 1.77
N LEU A 130 15.48 12.17 2.74
CA LEU A 130 15.44 12.61 4.14
C LEU A 130 16.33 11.76 5.05
N GLY A 131 16.99 10.75 4.51
CA GLY A 131 17.63 9.72 5.31
C GLY A 131 16.63 8.66 5.77
N ARG A 132 17.16 7.53 6.24
CA ARG A 132 16.36 6.35 6.58
C ARG A 132 15.26 6.65 7.60
N ASP A 133 15.63 7.12 8.78
CA ASP A 133 14.68 7.16 9.90
C ASP A 133 13.59 8.22 9.69
N ALA A 134 13.96 9.42 9.26
CA ALA A 134 13.00 10.48 8.94
C ALA A 134 12.11 10.14 7.73
N GLY A 135 12.69 9.49 6.70
CA GLY A 135 11.94 9.04 5.54
C GLY A 135 10.90 7.97 5.88
N VAL A 136 11.29 6.99 6.71
CA VAL A 136 10.39 5.96 7.24
C VAL A 136 9.25 6.60 8.03
N GLU A 137 9.57 7.44 9.02
CA GLU A 137 8.57 8.05 9.89
C GLU A 137 7.54 8.85 9.10
N LEU A 138 8.00 9.62 8.10
CA LEU A 138 7.13 10.43 7.25
C LEU A 138 6.18 9.55 6.44
N ALA A 139 6.70 8.51 5.76
CA ALA A 139 5.87 7.61 4.96
C ALA A 139 4.88 6.83 5.83
N GLU A 140 5.31 6.36 7.00
CA GLU A 140 4.46 5.66 7.96
C GLU A 140 3.31 6.55 8.44
N ARG A 141 3.65 7.69 9.04
CA ARG A 141 2.67 8.58 9.67
C ARG A 141 1.62 9.11 8.69
N TYR A 142 2.06 9.54 7.50
CA TYR A 142 1.20 10.30 6.59
C TYR A 142 0.61 9.48 5.45
N VAL A 143 1.15 8.30 5.14
CA VAL A 143 0.70 7.50 4.00
C VAL A 143 0.31 6.09 4.42
N LEU A 144 1.23 5.31 4.97
CA LEU A 144 0.99 3.90 5.26
C LEU A 144 -0.05 3.71 6.38
N THR A 145 0.08 4.40 7.51
CA THR A 145 -0.87 4.28 8.63
C THR A 145 -2.30 4.67 8.25
N PRO A 146 -2.58 5.83 7.64
CA PRO A 146 -3.95 6.19 7.30
C PRO A 146 -4.56 5.29 6.22
N LEU A 147 -3.81 4.96 5.16
CA LEU A 147 -4.31 4.08 4.10
C LEU A 147 -4.48 2.65 4.60
N GLY A 148 -3.52 2.11 5.34
CA GLY A 148 -3.61 0.79 5.96
C GLY A 148 -4.78 0.69 6.95
N SER A 149 -4.98 1.73 7.77
CA SER A 149 -6.12 1.80 8.68
C SER A 149 -7.46 1.82 7.94
N SER A 150 -7.53 2.45 6.76
CA SER A 150 -8.75 2.49 5.96
C SER A 150 -9.15 1.11 5.42
N VAL A 151 -8.20 0.27 4.95
CA VAL A 151 -8.53 -1.10 4.52
C VAL A 151 -8.95 -1.98 5.71
N ILE A 152 -8.26 -1.88 6.85
CA ILE A 152 -8.58 -2.64 8.07
C ILE A 152 -10.00 -2.30 8.55
N THR A 153 -10.31 -1.01 8.67
CA THR A 153 -11.64 -0.55 9.09
C THR A 153 -12.72 -0.90 8.07
N GLY A 154 -12.41 -0.85 6.77
CA GLY A 154 -13.30 -1.31 5.71
C GLY A 154 -13.63 -2.80 5.80
N LEU A 155 -12.63 -3.65 6.03
CA LEU A 155 -12.81 -5.10 6.20
C LEU A 155 -13.60 -5.43 7.47
N ALA A 156 -13.25 -4.81 8.60
CA ALA A 156 -13.96 -4.98 9.86
C ALA A 156 -15.43 -4.52 9.75
N GLY A 157 -15.66 -3.37 9.10
CA GLY A 157 -17.00 -2.85 8.84
C GLY A 157 -17.83 -3.75 7.92
N LEU A 158 -17.21 -4.36 6.90
CA LEU A 158 -17.88 -5.36 6.06
C LEU A 158 -18.27 -6.59 6.88
N ALA A 159 -17.36 -7.14 7.68
CA ALA A 159 -17.65 -8.30 8.52
C ALA A 159 -18.85 -8.03 9.43
N LEU A 160 -18.88 -6.86 10.08
CA LEU A 160 -20.01 -6.44 10.91
C LEU A 160 -21.31 -6.33 10.09
N ALA A 161 -21.27 -5.70 8.91
CA ALA A 161 -22.44 -5.55 8.05
C ALA A 161 -23.03 -6.91 7.63
N LEU A 162 -22.18 -7.89 7.33
CA LEU A 162 -22.61 -9.25 6.98
C LEU A 162 -23.25 -9.97 8.17
N VAL A 163 -22.69 -9.85 9.38
CA VAL A 163 -23.27 -10.41 10.61
C VAL A 163 -24.64 -9.80 10.88
N VAL A 164 -24.76 -8.47 10.81
CA VAL A 164 -26.05 -7.79 11.03
C VAL A 164 -27.08 -8.23 9.98
N ALA A 165 -26.69 -8.35 8.72
CA ALA A 165 -27.59 -8.81 7.66
C ALA A 165 -28.06 -10.26 7.88
N LEU A 166 -27.16 -11.14 8.35
CA LEU A 166 -27.49 -12.53 8.66
C LEU A 166 -28.47 -12.62 9.83
N VAL A 167 -28.23 -11.87 10.91
CA VAL A 167 -29.11 -11.84 12.08
C VAL A 167 -30.48 -11.27 11.73
N ALA A 168 -30.54 -10.19 10.93
CA ALA A 168 -31.80 -9.59 10.50
C ALA A 168 -32.65 -10.58 9.68
N ARG A 169 -32.03 -11.34 8.76
CA ARG A 169 -32.72 -12.37 7.96
C ARG A 169 -33.28 -13.51 8.80
N ARG A 170 -32.60 -13.92 9.88
CA ARG A 170 -33.08 -14.96 10.79
C ARG A 170 -34.28 -14.53 11.64
N ARG A 171 -34.43 -13.23 11.89
CA ARG A 171 -35.55 -12.67 12.68
C ARG A 171 -36.83 -12.46 11.89
N THR A 172 -36.77 -12.53 10.57
CA THR A 172 -37.94 -12.54 9.67
C THR A 172 -38.14 -13.96 9.14
N PRO A 173 -38.90 -14.83 9.83
CA PRO A 173 -39.31 -16.09 9.21
C PRO A 173 -40.15 -15.78 7.97
N ALA A 174 -39.91 -16.53 6.89
CA ALA A 174 -40.72 -16.45 5.68
C ALA A 174 -42.20 -16.78 6.01
N PRO A 175 -43.17 -16.12 5.35
CA PRO A 175 -44.59 -16.45 5.48
C PRO A 175 -44.90 -17.86 4.97
#